data_AF-A0A964AFP7-F1
#
_entry.id   AF-A0A964AFP7-F1
#
_cell.length_a   1.000
_cell.length_b   1.000
_cell.length_c   1.000
_cell.angle_alpha   90.00
_cell.angle_beta   90.00
_cell.angle_gamma   90.00
#
_symmetry.space_group_name_H-M   'P 1'
#
loop_
_entity.id
_entity.type
_entity.pdbx_description
1 polymer ?
#
loop_
_entity_poly.entity_id
_entity_poly.type
_entity_poly.pdbx_seq_one_letter_code
_entity_poly.pdbx_strand_id
1 'polypeptide(L)'
;MNLDDHIASLERIELFESLPRPALSRIGAQMKLRQYHRGEVIVWQGKPSESFFVLREGIAAVERSLPGQMRPKTVAYIMPGSTFGEVGILENQPRSASIVALTDLEVLVLRREAFLAILGEHATVAIALARGLGRALVEATRRQLDPTRRIRVILVVSATGHSGKTLIGHAMATVLARQTSRPTVHTEYPVAQGLQHDLGLAPDVRTHSHPAGYEVFLPPPGPAEDGPGRARLLLDRMLGGHDNIVIGLTEEGWDSAMPLWEHANQVLVVTAPSSDAPAAVDRLYERIRRHVSPDRAGVFVVVNRPRPSTAEAGFSYDFMVPYLDALPPLTRSGVEGVPLAEPLKELAQQLFDRLDRTHQVSVYIPTTLQTDQPADTSAYVQRTLDFLGQRFGGATSMSARGVWRSHQVGLVREDVYVVRTYATQADMNEHLDQVVEYTRTLKAELGQEAMALEVDRKLVLI
;
A
#
# COMPACT_ATOMS: atom_id res chain seq x y z
N MET A 1 -28.26 -24.88 14.49
CA MET A 1 -28.00 -24.75 13.06
C MET A 1 -28.18 -26.11 12.40
N ASN A 2 -28.80 -26.19 11.21
CA ASN A 2 -29.16 -27.46 10.56
C ASN A 2 -28.06 -27.90 9.57
N LEU A 3 -28.03 -29.19 9.21
CA LEU A 3 -27.11 -29.78 8.24
C LEU A 3 -27.15 -29.07 6.87
N ASP A 4 -28.32 -28.55 6.47
CA ASP A 4 -28.46 -27.76 5.24
C ASP A 4 -27.62 -26.48 5.24
N ASP A 5 -27.46 -25.83 6.40
CA ASP A 5 -26.62 -24.63 6.52
C ASP A 5 -25.13 -24.96 6.37
N HIS A 6 -24.70 -26.13 6.88
CA HIS A 6 -23.34 -26.64 6.68
C HIS A 6 -23.08 -26.90 5.19
N ILE A 7 -24.02 -27.59 4.52
CA ILE A 7 -23.91 -27.90 3.08
C ILE A 7 -23.81 -26.62 2.27
N ALA A 8 -24.72 -25.66 2.47
CA ALA A 8 -24.70 -24.37 1.75
C ALA A 8 -23.40 -23.58 1.97
N SER A 9 -22.73 -23.79 3.11
CA SER A 9 -21.44 -23.15 3.39
C SER A 9 -20.31 -23.85 2.66
N LEU A 10 -20.32 -25.19 2.63
CA LEU A 10 -19.33 -26.00 1.91
C LEU A 10 -19.41 -25.80 0.40
N GLU A 11 -20.61 -25.61 -0.16
CA GLU A 11 -20.82 -25.30 -1.59
C GLU A 11 -20.11 -24.02 -2.05
N ARG A 12 -19.83 -23.09 -1.13
CA ARG A 12 -19.14 -21.82 -1.42
C ARG A 12 -17.63 -21.88 -1.24
N ILE A 13 -17.09 -23.00 -0.76
CA ILE A 13 -15.65 -23.19 -0.55
C ILE A 13 -15.06 -23.78 -1.82
N GLU A 14 -14.07 -23.09 -2.40
CA GLU A 14 -13.36 -23.56 -3.62
C GLU A 14 -12.80 -24.99 -3.45
N LEU A 15 -12.40 -25.37 -2.24
CA LEU A 15 -11.93 -26.71 -1.92
C LEU A 15 -12.99 -27.82 -2.15
N PHE A 16 -14.27 -27.50 -1.99
CA PHE A 16 -15.38 -28.47 -2.02
C PHE A 16 -16.38 -28.25 -3.15
N GLU A 17 -16.21 -27.20 -3.97
CA GLU A 17 -17.15 -26.81 -5.04
C GLU A 17 -17.44 -27.93 -6.06
N SER A 18 -16.47 -28.82 -6.28
CA SER A 18 -16.57 -29.92 -7.24
C SER A 18 -17.25 -31.17 -6.68
N LEU A 19 -17.61 -31.17 -5.40
CA LEU A 19 -18.23 -32.33 -4.76
C LEU A 19 -19.74 -32.37 -4.96
N PRO A 20 -20.32 -33.55 -5.25
CA PRO A 20 -21.77 -33.68 -5.35
C PRO A 20 -22.41 -33.52 -3.97
N ARG A 21 -23.63 -33.01 -3.92
CA ARG A 21 -24.37 -32.72 -2.68
C ARG A 21 -24.42 -33.88 -1.66
N PRO A 22 -24.55 -35.17 -2.07
CA PRO A 22 -24.43 -36.29 -1.11
C PRO A 22 -23.08 -36.36 -0.40
N ALA A 23 -21.97 -36.06 -1.10
CA ALA A 23 -20.65 -36.01 -0.48
C ALA A 23 -20.54 -34.82 0.49
N LEU A 24 -21.02 -33.64 0.09
CA LEU A 24 -21.08 -32.45 0.95
C LEU A 24 -21.91 -32.70 2.22
N SER A 25 -23.03 -33.42 2.11
CA SER A 25 -23.85 -33.81 3.25
C SER A 25 -23.08 -34.70 4.24
N ARG A 26 -22.34 -35.70 3.75
CA ARG A 26 -21.49 -36.55 4.60
C ARG A 26 -20.37 -35.78 5.29
N ILE A 27 -19.78 -34.81 4.61
CA ILE A 27 -18.74 -33.94 5.19
C ILE A 27 -19.36 -33.01 6.24
N GLY A 28 -20.44 -32.32 5.89
CA GLY A 28 -21.15 -31.39 6.77
C GLY A 28 -21.67 -32.04 8.06
N ALA A 29 -22.04 -33.33 8.00
CA ALA A 29 -22.46 -34.11 9.17
C ALA A 29 -21.32 -34.40 10.16
N GLN A 30 -20.06 -34.41 9.70
CA GLN A 30 -18.87 -34.62 10.53
C GLN A 30 -18.32 -33.31 11.11
N MET A 31 -18.76 -32.16 10.59
CA MET A 31 -18.31 -30.86 11.03
C MET A 31 -19.07 -30.37 12.27
N LYS A 32 -18.35 -29.68 13.15
CA LYS A 32 -18.92 -29.03 14.33
C LYS A 32 -18.82 -27.52 14.21
N LEU A 33 -19.94 -26.83 14.39
CA LEU A 33 -19.95 -25.37 14.51
C LEU A 33 -19.31 -24.96 15.85
N ARG A 34 -18.45 -23.95 15.78
CA ARG A 34 -17.84 -23.27 16.92
C ARG A 34 -17.93 -21.77 16.69
N GLN A 35 -18.28 -21.05 17.75
CA GLN A 35 -18.27 -19.60 17.77
C GLN A 35 -17.08 -19.14 18.59
N TYR A 36 -16.44 -18.06 18.14
CA TYR A 36 -15.34 -17.41 18.85
C TYR A 36 -15.62 -15.92 18.92
N HIS A 37 -15.38 -15.31 20.06
CA HIS A 37 -15.50 -13.87 20.22
C HIS A 37 -14.24 -13.14 19.75
N ARG A 38 -14.39 -11.87 19.39
CA ARG A 38 -13.25 -11.00 19.08
C ARG A 38 -12.14 -11.10 20.14
N GLY A 39 -10.91 -11.32 19.68
CA GLY A 39 -9.71 -11.46 20.49
C GLY A 39 -9.38 -12.89 20.91
N GLU A 40 -10.30 -13.85 20.74
CA GLU A 40 -10.03 -15.25 21.08
C GLU A 40 -9.09 -15.93 20.09
N VAL A 41 -8.26 -16.84 20.59
CA VAL A 41 -7.31 -17.61 19.79
C VAL A 41 -7.93 -18.96 19.41
N ILE A 42 -8.11 -19.19 18.11
CA ILE A 42 -8.71 -20.40 17.55
C ILE A 42 -7.69 -21.54 17.51
N VAL A 43 -6.44 -21.25 17.13
CA VAL A 43 -5.32 -22.19 17.22
C VAL A 43 -4.06 -21.46 17.64
N TRP A 44 -3.19 -22.16 18.35
CA TRP A 44 -1.90 -21.63 18.81
C TRP A 44 -0.75 -22.20 17.97
N GLN A 45 0.17 -21.34 17.57
CA GLN A 45 1.45 -21.75 16.96
C GLN A 45 2.16 -22.79 17.84
N GLY A 46 2.76 -23.80 17.21
CA GLY A 46 3.49 -24.87 17.88
C GLY A 46 2.62 -25.95 18.54
N LYS A 47 1.29 -25.80 18.56
CA LYS A 47 0.39 -26.88 19.01
C LYS A 47 0.21 -27.96 17.92
N PRO A 48 -0.20 -29.19 18.29
CA PRO A 48 -0.51 -30.24 17.32
C PRO A 48 -1.58 -29.84 16.29
N SER A 49 -1.41 -30.34 15.07
CA SER A 49 -2.34 -30.08 13.95
C SER A 49 -3.43 -31.16 13.86
N GLU A 50 -4.46 -31.02 14.70
CA GLU A 50 -5.52 -32.03 14.90
C GLU A 50 -6.87 -31.69 14.24
N SER A 51 -6.99 -30.51 13.63
CA SER A 51 -8.26 -30.06 13.06
C SER A 51 -8.07 -29.14 11.84
N PHE A 52 -9.00 -29.27 10.90
CA PHE A 52 -9.18 -28.42 9.74
C PHE A 52 -10.39 -27.52 9.99
N PHE A 53 -10.35 -26.30 9.47
CA PHE A 53 -11.35 -25.28 9.77
C PHE A 53 -11.86 -24.62 8.50
N VAL A 54 -13.15 -24.28 8.50
CA VAL A 54 -13.81 -23.46 7.48
C VAL A 54 -14.40 -22.23 8.18
N LEU A 55 -13.96 -21.04 7.79
CA LEU A 55 -14.50 -19.80 8.32
C LEU A 55 -15.80 -19.47 7.59
N ARG A 56 -16.92 -19.41 8.31
CA ARG A 56 -18.24 -19.07 7.76
C ARG A 56 -18.56 -17.60 7.87
N GLU A 57 -18.29 -17.01 9.02
CA GLU A 57 -18.55 -15.60 9.32
C GLU A 57 -17.42 -15.02 10.15
N GLY A 58 -17.25 -13.70 10.04
CA GLY A 58 -16.20 -12.94 10.74
C GLY A 58 -14.83 -12.97 10.06
N ILE A 59 -13.84 -12.36 10.72
CA ILE A 59 -12.48 -12.18 10.21
C ILE A 59 -11.46 -12.67 11.23
N ALA A 60 -10.52 -13.53 10.82
CA ALA A 60 -9.42 -13.97 11.67
C ALA A 60 -8.05 -13.49 11.15
N ALA A 61 -7.11 -13.24 12.06
CA ALA A 61 -5.71 -12.96 11.78
C ALA A 61 -4.87 -14.24 11.89
N VAL A 62 -3.89 -14.39 10.99
CA VAL A 62 -2.81 -15.38 11.09
C VAL A 62 -1.62 -14.67 11.70
N GLU A 63 -1.23 -15.05 12.92
CA GLU A 63 -0.13 -14.43 13.65
C GLU A 63 1.03 -15.39 13.82
N ARG A 64 2.24 -14.93 13.51
CA ARG A 64 3.46 -15.71 13.66
C ARG A 64 4.41 -15.02 14.62
N SER A 65 4.83 -15.77 15.63
CA SER A 65 5.94 -15.39 16.50
C SER A 65 7.25 -15.68 15.78
N LEU A 66 8.09 -14.65 15.63
CA LEU A 66 9.39 -14.73 14.98
C LEU A 66 10.51 -14.61 16.03
N PRO A 67 11.63 -15.35 15.88
CA PRO A 67 12.77 -15.22 16.77
C PRO A 67 13.25 -13.77 16.88
N GLY A 68 13.46 -13.29 18.11
CA GLY A 68 13.93 -11.92 18.37
C GLY A 68 12.85 -10.83 18.32
N GLN A 69 11.59 -11.15 18.05
CA GLN A 69 10.48 -10.19 18.13
C GLN A 69 9.68 -10.36 19.42
N MET A 70 9.44 -9.25 20.13
CA MET A 70 8.66 -9.21 21.37
C MET A 70 7.16 -9.42 21.16
N ARG A 71 6.63 -9.19 19.95
CA ARG A 71 5.21 -9.32 19.63
C ARG A 71 5.02 -10.21 18.39
N PRO A 72 3.96 -11.02 18.34
CA PRO A 72 3.59 -11.74 17.13
C PRO A 72 3.37 -10.77 15.97
N LYS A 73 3.79 -11.17 14.78
CA LYS A 73 3.52 -10.43 13.56
C LYS A 73 2.31 -11.04 12.86
N THR A 74 1.30 -10.25 12.54
CA THR A 74 0.22 -10.69 11.66
C THR A 74 0.77 -10.84 10.23
N VAL A 75 0.66 -12.04 9.67
CA VAL A 75 1.24 -12.40 8.36
C VAL A 75 0.19 -12.59 7.26
N ALA A 76 -1.06 -12.87 7.65
CA ALA A 76 -2.19 -13.01 6.74
C ALA A 76 -3.50 -12.86 7.54
N TYR A 77 -4.62 -12.81 6.81
CA TYR A 77 -5.97 -12.75 7.37
C TYR A 77 -6.84 -13.78 6.64
N ILE A 78 -7.85 -14.31 7.33
CA ILE A 78 -8.74 -15.36 6.84
C ILE A 78 -10.15 -14.78 6.77
N MET A 79 -10.82 -15.01 5.64
CA MET A 79 -12.16 -14.51 5.33
C MET A 79 -13.23 -15.59 5.34
N PRO A 80 -14.51 -15.21 5.48
CA PRO A 80 -15.63 -16.09 5.19
C PRO A 80 -15.45 -16.78 3.84
N GLY A 81 -15.69 -18.09 3.79
CA GLY A 81 -15.46 -18.90 2.60
C GLY A 81 -14.02 -19.41 2.45
N SER A 82 -13.12 -19.06 3.36
CA SER A 82 -11.74 -19.57 3.38
C SER A 82 -11.58 -20.74 4.34
N THR A 83 -10.52 -21.52 4.13
CA THR A 83 -10.14 -22.65 4.96
C THR A 83 -8.81 -22.38 5.66
N PHE A 84 -8.58 -23.01 6.81
CA PHE A 84 -7.29 -22.93 7.49
C PHE A 84 -6.96 -24.19 8.29
N GLY A 85 -5.68 -24.35 8.61
CA GLY A 85 -5.17 -25.47 9.40
C GLY A 85 -4.79 -26.71 8.58
N GLU A 86 -4.91 -26.66 7.26
CA GLU A 86 -4.55 -27.72 6.33
C GLU A 86 -3.05 -27.99 6.27
N VAL A 87 -2.20 -26.95 6.24
CA VAL A 87 -0.74 -27.10 6.06
C VAL A 87 -0.13 -28.01 7.12
N GLY A 88 -0.37 -27.73 8.40
CA GLY A 88 0.18 -28.55 9.49
C GLY A 88 -0.37 -29.98 9.51
N ILE A 89 -1.58 -30.21 8.97
CA ILE A 89 -2.10 -31.57 8.82
C ILE A 89 -1.31 -32.32 7.75
N LEU A 90 -1.19 -31.72 6.56
CA LEU A 90 -0.52 -32.30 5.39
C LEU A 90 0.97 -32.57 5.64
N GLU A 91 1.67 -31.64 6.27
CA GLU A 91 3.09 -31.78 6.58
C GLU A 91 3.36 -32.68 7.80
N ASN A 92 2.31 -33.08 8.51
CA ASN A 92 2.43 -33.76 9.80
C ASN A 92 3.31 -32.98 10.80
N GLN A 93 3.13 -31.66 10.84
CA GLN A 93 3.88 -30.75 11.69
C GLN A 93 2.96 -29.98 12.66
N PRO A 94 3.50 -29.42 13.76
CA PRO A 94 2.77 -28.48 14.60
C PRO A 94 2.27 -27.27 13.80
N ARG A 95 1.31 -26.52 14.36
CA ARG A 95 0.78 -25.29 13.75
C ARG A 95 1.91 -24.30 13.47
N SER A 96 2.00 -23.84 12.23
CA SER A 96 3.01 -22.87 11.78
C SER A 96 2.75 -21.44 12.28
N ALA A 97 1.51 -21.13 12.66
CA ALA A 97 1.05 -19.84 13.13
C ALA A 97 -0.15 -19.98 14.08
N SER A 98 -0.41 -18.95 14.88
CA SER A 98 -1.65 -18.79 15.64
C SER A 98 -2.73 -18.19 14.77
N ILE A 99 -4.00 -18.51 15.03
CA ILE A 99 -5.14 -17.86 14.40
C ILE A 99 -5.95 -17.15 15.49
N VAL A 100 -6.22 -15.87 15.31
CA VAL A 100 -6.88 -14.99 16.31
C VAL A 100 -8.11 -14.34 15.70
N ALA A 101 -9.23 -14.34 16.41
CA ALA A 101 -10.47 -13.68 16.01
C ALA A 101 -10.31 -12.15 16.05
N LEU A 102 -10.59 -11.46 14.95
CA LEU A 102 -10.63 -9.99 14.91
C LEU A 102 -12.05 -9.43 15.04
N THR A 103 -13.02 -10.24 14.68
CA THR A 103 -14.46 -10.05 14.93
C THR A 103 -14.99 -11.30 15.60
N ASP A 104 -16.26 -11.31 15.97
CA ASP A 104 -16.92 -12.57 16.30
C ASP A 104 -16.93 -13.48 15.06
N LEU A 105 -16.65 -14.77 15.26
CA LEU A 105 -16.48 -15.76 14.21
C LEU A 105 -17.50 -16.89 14.32
N GLU A 106 -17.92 -17.39 13.17
CA GLU A 106 -18.51 -18.72 13.04
C GLU A 106 -17.58 -19.65 12.24
N VAL A 107 -17.16 -20.76 12.85
CA VAL A 107 -16.18 -21.67 12.27
C VAL A 107 -16.69 -23.10 12.29
N LEU A 108 -16.66 -23.78 11.13
CA LEU A 108 -16.86 -25.23 11.08
C LEU A 108 -15.53 -25.93 11.31
N VAL A 109 -15.52 -26.89 12.23
CA VAL A 109 -14.34 -27.65 12.62
C VAL A 109 -14.49 -29.10 12.18
N LEU A 110 -13.48 -29.62 11.49
CA LEU A 110 -13.36 -31.01 11.09
C LEU A 110 -12.09 -31.62 11.69
N ARG A 111 -12.17 -32.85 12.21
CA ARG A 111 -10.99 -33.53 12.77
C ARG A 111 -10.01 -33.95 11.68
N ARG A 112 -8.73 -34.03 12.04
CA ARG A 112 -7.62 -34.45 11.18
C ARG A 112 -7.93 -35.74 10.41
N GLU A 113 -8.40 -36.77 11.10
CA GLU A 113 -8.63 -38.09 10.51
C GLU A 113 -9.72 -38.03 9.43
N ALA A 114 -10.81 -37.30 9.72
CA ALA A 114 -11.89 -37.09 8.77
C ALA A 114 -11.45 -36.25 7.56
N PHE A 115 -10.63 -35.22 7.78
CA PHE A 115 -10.07 -34.42 6.69
C PHE A 115 -9.17 -35.26 5.76
N LEU A 116 -8.27 -36.07 6.33
CA LEU A 116 -7.40 -36.96 5.56
C LEU A 116 -8.21 -38.04 4.81
N ALA A 117 -9.27 -38.58 5.43
CA ALA A 117 -10.17 -39.52 4.76
C ALA A 117 -10.85 -38.88 3.53
N ILE A 118 -11.34 -37.63 3.64
CA ILE A 118 -11.94 -36.90 2.52
C ILE A 118 -10.93 -36.73 1.37
N LEU A 119 -9.68 -36.37 1.68
CA LEU A 119 -8.64 -36.24 0.65
C LEU A 119 -8.35 -37.57 -0.06
N GLY A 120 -8.40 -38.69 0.66
CA GLY A 120 -8.22 -40.03 0.11
C GLY A 120 -9.43 -40.52 -0.72
N GLU A 121 -10.65 -40.21 -0.29
CA GLU A 121 -11.89 -40.60 -0.98
C GLU A 121 -12.18 -39.72 -2.21
N HIS A 122 -11.78 -38.45 -2.17
CA HIS A 122 -12.13 -37.46 -3.17
C HIS A 122 -10.89 -36.76 -3.73
N ALA A 123 -10.27 -37.36 -4.75
CA ALA A 123 -9.08 -36.83 -5.41
C ALA A 123 -9.24 -35.38 -5.94
N THR A 124 -10.48 -34.98 -6.32
CA THR A 124 -10.76 -33.60 -6.76
C THR A 124 -10.49 -32.57 -5.66
N VAL A 125 -10.76 -32.91 -4.40
CA VAL A 125 -10.48 -32.05 -3.23
C VAL A 125 -8.97 -31.90 -3.03
N ALA A 126 -8.22 -33.00 -3.14
CA ALA A 126 -6.77 -32.97 -3.06
C ALA A 126 -6.13 -32.12 -4.17
N ILE A 127 -6.65 -32.22 -5.41
CA ILE A 127 -6.21 -31.40 -6.54
C ILE A 127 -6.54 -29.92 -6.31
N ALA A 128 -7.75 -29.60 -5.83
CA ALA A 128 -8.14 -28.23 -5.50
C ALA A 128 -7.24 -27.62 -4.42
N LEU A 129 -6.94 -28.40 -3.38
CA LEU A 129 -6.00 -28.02 -2.32
C LEU A 129 -4.60 -27.75 -2.87
N ALA A 130 -4.07 -28.64 -3.71
CA ALA A 130 -2.76 -28.48 -4.33
C ALA A 130 -2.69 -27.22 -5.21
N ARG A 131 -3.75 -26.91 -5.97
CA ARG A 131 -3.85 -25.65 -6.74
C ARG A 131 -3.88 -24.42 -5.84
N GLY A 132 -4.63 -24.46 -4.74
CA GLY A 132 -4.67 -23.40 -3.74
C GLY A 132 -3.28 -23.09 -3.16
N LEU A 133 -2.59 -24.13 -2.68
CA LEU A 133 -1.23 -24.02 -2.14
C LEU A 133 -0.22 -23.56 -3.21
N GLY A 134 -0.33 -24.06 -4.44
CA GLY A 134 0.50 -23.63 -5.57
C GLY A 134 0.36 -22.15 -5.88
N ARG A 135 -0.87 -21.62 -5.92
CA ARG A 135 -1.12 -20.18 -6.08
C ARG A 135 -0.52 -19.37 -4.93
N ALA A 136 -0.71 -19.81 -3.68
CA ALA A 136 -0.14 -19.15 -2.51
C ALA A 136 1.39 -19.13 -2.54
N LEU A 137 2.03 -20.20 -3.01
CA LEU A 137 3.48 -20.27 -3.17
C LEU A 137 3.97 -19.30 -4.26
N VAL A 138 3.33 -19.28 -5.43
CA VAL A 138 3.67 -18.34 -6.50
C VAL A 138 3.54 -16.90 -6.01
N GLU A 139 2.48 -16.59 -5.27
CA GLU A 139 2.24 -15.26 -4.70
C GLU A 139 3.31 -14.86 -3.67
N ALA A 140 3.62 -15.76 -2.73
CA ALA A 140 4.68 -15.55 -1.74
C ALA A 140 6.06 -15.38 -2.40
N THR A 141 6.32 -16.16 -3.44
CA THR A 141 7.58 -16.13 -4.20
C THR A 141 7.67 -14.86 -5.04
N ARG A 142 6.58 -14.40 -5.66
CA ARG A 142 6.51 -13.13 -6.40
C ARG A 142 6.76 -11.91 -5.50
N ARG A 143 6.37 -11.98 -4.22
CA ARG A 143 6.69 -10.94 -3.21
C ARG A 143 8.18 -10.94 -2.81
N GLN A 144 8.88 -12.06 -2.94
CA GLN A 144 10.31 -12.19 -2.60
C GLN A 144 11.25 -12.01 -3.80
N LEU A 145 10.84 -12.39 -5.01
CA LEU A 145 11.73 -12.47 -6.18
C LEU A 145 12.00 -11.15 -6.88
N ASP A 146 11.30 -10.07 -6.53
CA ASP A 146 11.55 -8.77 -7.15
C ASP A 146 11.79 -7.68 -6.09
N PRO A 147 13.03 -7.56 -5.57
CA PRO A 147 13.42 -6.44 -4.70
C PRO A 147 13.33 -5.08 -5.42
N THR A 148 13.09 -5.04 -6.73
CA THR A 148 12.82 -3.81 -7.52
C THR A 148 11.34 -3.55 -7.74
N ARG A 149 10.45 -4.47 -7.33
CA ARG A 149 8.99 -4.31 -7.38
C ARG A 149 8.56 -3.25 -6.37
N ARG A 150 8.63 -2.00 -6.82
CA ARG A 150 8.14 -0.83 -6.09
C ARG A 150 6.62 -0.82 -6.16
N ILE A 151 6.01 -1.28 -5.08
CA ILE A 151 4.57 -1.12 -4.86
C ILE A 151 4.32 0.34 -4.46
N ARG A 152 3.38 0.99 -5.13
CA ARG A 152 2.86 2.31 -4.78
C ARG A 152 1.49 2.17 -4.19
N VAL A 153 1.32 2.62 -2.95
CA VAL A 153 0.01 2.79 -2.33
C VAL A 153 -0.28 4.28 -2.19
N ILE A 154 -1.28 4.76 -2.95
CA ILE A 154 -1.75 6.14 -2.94
C ILE A 154 -3.10 6.18 -2.24
N LEU A 155 -3.18 6.93 -1.14
CA LEU A 155 -4.44 7.22 -0.49
C LEU A 155 -4.96 8.57 -0.98
N VAL A 156 -6.21 8.62 -1.41
CA VAL A 156 -6.89 9.86 -1.79
C VAL A 156 -7.95 10.13 -0.73
N VAL A 157 -7.87 11.28 -0.06
CA VAL A 157 -8.76 11.66 1.04
C VAL A 157 -9.39 13.01 0.78
N SER A 158 -10.58 13.24 1.31
CA SER A 158 -11.30 14.51 1.15
C SER A 158 -11.16 15.35 2.43
N ALA A 159 -10.75 16.61 2.31
CA ALA A 159 -10.82 17.56 3.44
C ALA A 159 -12.20 18.20 3.58
N THR A 160 -12.93 18.36 2.47
CA THR A 160 -14.29 18.89 2.43
C THR A 160 -15.21 17.96 1.67
N GLY A 161 -16.51 17.88 2.00
CA GLY A 161 -17.46 17.09 1.23
C GLY A 161 -17.51 17.47 -0.25
N HIS A 162 -17.77 16.50 -1.13
CA HIS A 162 -17.91 16.71 -2.58
C HIS A 162 -16.70 17.37 -3.27
N SER A 163 -15.49 17.19 -2.73
CA SER A 163 -14.25 17.75 -3.31
C SER A 163 -13.77 17.06 -4.60
N GLY A 164 -14.39 15.96 -5.03
CA GLY A 164 -13.96 15.20 -6.21
C GLY A 164 -12.86 14.17 -5.96
N LYS A 165 -12.69 13.68 -4.72
CA LYS A 165 -11.80 12.55 -4.36
C LYS A 165 -11.82 11.41 -5.37
N THR A 166 -13.01 10.92 -5.74
CA THR A 166 -13.18 9.81 -6.67
C THR A 166 -12.64 10.13 -8.07
N LEU A 167 -12.75 11.40 -8.51
CA LEU A 167 -12.29 11.86 -9.81
C LEU A 167 -10.77 11.87 -9.86
N ILE A 168 -10.16 12.39 -8.80
CA ILE A 168 -8.70 12.37 -8.65
C ILE A 168 -8.18 10.94 -8.57
N GLY A 169 -8.85 10.06 -7.83
CA GLY A 169 -8.49 8.64 -7.75
C GLY A 169 -8.51 7.94 -9.11
N HIS A 170 -9.60 8.12 -9.87
CA HIS A 170 -9.75 7.58 -11.21
C HIS A 170 -8.71 8.12 -12.20
N ALA A 171 -8.45 9.43 -12.16
CA ALA A 171 -7.44 10.07 -13.00
C ALA A 171 -6.04 9.53 -12.72
N MET A 172 -5.68 9.40 -11.44
CA MET A 172 -4.40 8.83 -11.01
C MET A 172 -4.25 7.37 -11.46
N ALA A 173 -5.27 6.52 -11.28
CA ALA A 173 -5.22 5.13 -11.70
C ALA A 173 -5.00 4.99 -13.23
N THR A 174 -5.65 5.85 -14.01
CA THR A 174 -5.48 5.89 -15.46
C THR A 174 -4.06 6.29 -15.88
N VAL A 175 -3.50 7.34 -15.29
CA VAL A 175 -2.13 7.78 -15.61
C VAL A 175 -1.11 6.73 -15.17
N LEU A 176 -1.24 6.18 -13.96
CA LEU A 176 -0.35 5.14 -13.45
C LEU A 176 -0.33 3.91 -14.36
N ALA A 177 -1.50 3.42 -14.78
CA ALA A 177 -1.59 2.26 -15.65
C ALA A 177 -0.89 2.49 -16.99
N ARG A 178 -1.10 3.66 -17.61
CA ARG A 178 -0.53 4.00 -18.91
C ARG A 178 0.97 4.27 -18.84
N GLN A 179 1.41 5.08 -17.88
CA GLN A 179 2.82 5.53 -17.79
C GLN A 179 3.74 4.42 -17.30
N THR A 180 3.30 3.64 -16.31
CA THR A 180 4.15 2.59 -15.75
C THR A 180 4.04 1.29 -16.53
N SER A 181 2.95 1.07 -17.27
CA SER A 181 2.59 -0.23 -17.86
C SER A 181 2.60 -1.37 -16.83
N ARG A 182 2.36 -1.05 -15.55
CA ARG A 182 2.34 -2.01 -14.44
C ARG A 182 0.91 -2.30 -13.97
N PRO A 183 0.66 -3.50 -13.40
CA PRO A 183 -0.64 -3.85 -12.83
C PRO A 183 -1.12 -2.79 -11.85
N THR A 184 -2.26 -2.18 -12.15
CA THR A 184 -2.81 -1.03 -11.41
C THR A 184 -4.23 -1.33 -10.95
N VAL A 185 -4.57 -0.98 -9.71
CA VAL A 185 -5.92 -1.13 -9.16
C VAL A 185 -6.43 0.15 -8.51
N HIS A 186 -7.72 0.41 -8.67
CA HIS A 186 -8.45 1.50 -8.02
C HIS A 186 -9.61 0.95 -7.17
N THR A 187 -9.79 1.51 -5.97
CA THR A 187 -10.91 1.17 -5.08
C THR A 187 -11.23 2.33 -4.12
N GLU A 188 -12.31 2.20 -3.37
CA GLU A 188 -12.65 3.06 -2.24
C GLU A 188 -12.84 2.26 -0.97
N TYR A 189 -12.43 2.83 0.17
CA TYR A 189 -12.52 2.20 1.48
C TYR A 189 -13.14 3.13 2.54
N PRO A 190 -14.17 2.67 3.27
CA PRO A 190 -14.95 1.45 3.03
C PRO A 190 -15.67 1.60 1.68
N VAL A 191 -16.20 0.50 1.15
CA VAL A 191 -16.82 0.53 -0.18
C VAL A 191 -18.01 1.48 -0.15
N ALA A 192 -17.84 2.67 -0.73
CA ALA A 192 -18.94 3.57 -0.94
C ALA A 192 -19.88 2.93 -1.97
N GLN A 193 -21.16 2.80 -1.64
CA GLN A 193 -22.19 2.44 -2.63
C GLN A 193 -22.17 3.41 -3.84
N GLY A 194 -21.60 4.61 -3.64
CA GLY A 194 -21.33 5.60 -4.68
C GLY A 194 -20.35 5.15 -5.76
N LEU A 195 -19.24 4.45 -5.46
CA LEU A 195 -18.21 4.17 -6.48
C LEU A 195 -18.74 3.33 -7.65
N GLN A 196 -19.55 2.31 -7.37
CA GLN A 196 -20.22 1.52 -8.41
C GLN A 196 -21.15 2.38 -9.26
N HIS A 197 -21.95 3.22 -8.61
CA HIS A 197 -22.89 4.13 -9.26
C HIS A 197 -22.16 5.20 -10.10
N ASP A 198 -21.10 5.80 -9.54
CA ASP A 198 -20.33 6.89 -10.14
C ASP A 198 -19.54 6.44 -11.36
N LEU A 199 -19.14 5.15 -11.39
CA LEU A 199 -18.48 4.50 -12.51
C LEU A 199 -19.46 3.81 -13.48
N GLY A 200 -20.77 3.80 -13.20
CA GLY A 200 -21.79 3.15 -14.04
C GLY A 200 -21.67 1.62 -14.09
N LEU A 201 -21.17 0.99 -13.03
CA LEU A 201 -20.96 -0.46 -12.94
C LEU A 201 -22.21 -1.17 -12.40
N ALA A 202 -22.44 -2.40 -12.85
CA ALA A 202 -23.54 -3.21 -12.32
C ALA A 202 -23.30 -3.60 -10.84
N PRO A 203 -24.37 -3.76 -10.02
CA PRO A 203 -24.25 -3.91 -8.56
C PRO A 203 -23.49 -5.15 -8.09
N ASP A 204 -23.51 -6.21 -8.90
CA ASP A 204 -22.90 -7.52 -8.65
C ASP A 204 -21.43 -7.60 -9.08
N VAL A 205 -20.93 -6.59 -9.79
CA VAL A 205 -19.54 -6.54 -10.26
C VAL A 205 -18.59 -6.39 -9.08
N ARG A 206 -17.68 -7.36 -8.94
CA ARG A 206 -16.63 -7.39 -7.90
C ARG A 206 -15.28 -6.90 -8.38
N THR A 207 -14.99 -7.12 -9.65
CA THR A 207 -13.76 -6.67 -10.30
C THR A 207 -14.14 -6.26 -11.72
N HIS A 208 -13.69 -5.09 -12.15
CA HIS A 208 -13.95 -4.56 -13.48
C HIS A 208 -12.63 -4.14 -14.13
N SER A 209 -12.33 -4.66 -15.32
CA SER A 209 -11.18 -4.23 -16.10
C SER A 209 -11.53 -2.96 -16.88
N HIS A 210 -10.92 -1.85 -16.49
CA HIS A 210 -11.15 -0.56 -17.13
C HIS A 210 -10.40 -0.45 -18.47
N PRO A 211 -10.96 0.14 -19.53
CA PRO A 211 -10.31 0.27 -20.85
C PRO A 211 -8.97 1.01 -20.84
N ALA A 212 -8.70 1.80 -19.80
CA ALA A 212 -7.43 2.48 -19.62
C ALA A 212 -6.28 1.60 -19.11
N GLY A 213 -6.53 0.31 -18.82
CA GLY A 213 -5.50 -0.67 -18.46
C GLY A 213 -5.32 -0.92 -16.95
N TYR A 214 -6.33 -0.61 -16.12
CA TYR A 214 -6.32 -0.88 -14.68
C TYR A 214 -7.58 -1.62 -14.22
N GLU A 215 -7.54 -2.21 -13.03
CA GLU A 215 -8.68 -2.88 -12.42
C GLU A 215 -9.41 -1.97 -11.42
N VAL A 216 -10.74 -1.97 -11.44
CA VAL A 216 -11.55 -1.43 -10.35
C VAL A 216 -11.96 -2.60 -9.46
N PHE A 217 -11.56 -2.56 -8.20
CA PHE A 217 -11.90 -3.59 -7.22
C PHE A 217 -13.02 -3.11 -6.29
N LEU A 218 -14.07 -3.92 -6.17
CA LEU A 218 -15.28 -3.61 -5.41
C LEU A 218 -15.56 -4.73 -4.41
N PRO A 219 -15.05 -4.60 -3.16
CA PRO A 219 -15.32 -5.55 -2.11
C PRO A 219 -16.83 -5.71 -1.85
N PRO A 220 -17.30 -6.89 -1.42
CA PRO A 220 -18.70 -7.07 -1.04
C PRO A 220 -19.10 -6.08 0.07
N PRO A 221 -20.29 -5.47 0.02
CA PRO A 221 -20.75 -4.58 1.09
C PRO A 221 -20.78 -5.35 2.42
N GLY A 222 -20.31 -4.71 3.48
CA GLY A 222 -20.37 -5.19 4.84
C GLY A 222 -20.26 -3.99 5.80
N PRO A 223 -20.63 -4.15 7.08
CA PRO A 223 -20.66 -3.04 8.02
C PRO A 223 -19.30 -2.34 8.08
N ALA A 224 -19.30 -1.00 8.04
CA ALA A 224 -18.09 -0.17 8.15
C ALA A 224 -17.34 -0.38 9.49
N GLU A 225 -18.00 -0.98 10.47
CA GLU A 225 -17.52 -1.26 11.83
C GLU A 225 -16.56 -2.46 11.95
N ASP A 226 -16.30 -3.21 10.86
CA ASP A 226 -15.42 -4.41 10.85
C ASP A 226 -13.89 -4.09 10.94
N GLY A 227 -13.51 -3.09 11.75
CA GLY A 227 -12.15 -2.85 12.26
C GLY A 227 -10.98 -2.85 11.25
N PRO A 228 -9.73 -2.84 11.77
CA PRO A 228 -8.52 -2.84 10.94
C PRO A 228 -8.36 -4.09 10.06
N GLY A 229 -8.99 -5.22 10.42
CA GLY A 229 -8.85 -6.47 9.68
C GLY A 229 -9.29 -6.33 8.22
N ARG A 230 -10.44 -5.69 7.98
CA ARG A 230 -11.02 -5.55 6.64
C ARG A 230 -10.19 -4.66 5.72
N ALA A 231 -9.63 -3.57 6.24
CA ALA A 231 -8.66 -2.73 5.53
C ALA A 231 -7.41 -3.52 5.12
N ARG A 232 -6.90 -4.36 6.03
CA ARG A 232 -5.71 -5.13 5.76
C ARG A 232 -5.93 -6.23 4.73
N LEU A 233 -7.10 -6.86 4.74
CA LEU A 233 -7.51 -7.82 3.72
C LEU A 233 -7.60 -7.22 2.34
N LEU A 234 -8.24 -6.04 2.25
CA LEU A 234 -8.30 -5.27 1.02
C LEU A 234 -6.88 -5.03 0.49
N LEU A 235 -6.00 -4.56 1.37
CA LEU A 235 -4.61 -4.30 1.06
C LEU A 235 -3.85 -5.56 0.60
N ASP A 236 -3.88 -6.65 1.35
CA ASP A 236 -3.14 -7.87 1.04
C ASP A 236 -3.57 -8.48 -0.31
N ARG A 237 -4.85 -8.36 -0.67
CA ARG A 237 -5.36 -8.74 -1.99
C ARG A 237 -4.80 -7.86 -3.10
N MET A 238 -4.80 -6.54 -2.89
CA MET A 238 -4.26 -5.59 -3.88
C MET A 238 -2.74 -5.75 -4.05
N LEU A 239 -2.01 -5.86 -2.95
CA LEU A 239 -0.55 -6.10 -2.92
C LEU A 239 -0.14 -7.39 -3.62
N GLY A 240 -1.05 -8.37 -3.73
CA GLY A 240 -0.74 -9.60 -4.44
C GLY A 240 -0.61 -9.38 -5.96
N GLY A 241 -1.67 -8.82 -6.55
CA GLY A 241 -1.76 -8.66 -8.01
C GLY A 241 -1.19 -7.36 -8.58
N HIS A 242 -0.99 -6.33 -7.75
CA HIS A 242 -0.84 -4.96 -8.24
C HIS A 242 0.42 -4.26 -7.74
N ASP A 243 0.99 -3.44 -8.61
CA ASP A 243 2.15 -2.61 -8.32
C ASP A 243 1.73 -1.17 -8.02
N ASN A 244 0.64 -0.69 -8.63
CA ASN A 244 0.06 0.61 -8.32
C ASN A 244 -1.33 0.42 -7.71
N ILE A 245 -1.55 1.00 -6.53
CA ILE A 245 -2.77 0.82 -5.75
C ILE A 245 -3.28 2.21 -5.37
N VAL A 246 -4.46 2.58 -5.87
CA VAL A 246 -5.10 3.88 -5.59
C VAL A 246 -6.38 3.66 -4.79
N ILE A 247 -6.40 4.13 -3.54
CA ILE A 247 -7.51 3.91 -2.61
C ILE A 247 -8.10 5.25 -2.18
N GLY A 248 -9.37 5.49 -2.50
CA GLY A 248 -10.10 6.63 -1.96
C GLY A 248 -10.65 6.33 -0.56
N LEU A 249 -10.17 7.01 0.49
CA LEU A 249 -10.71 6.85 1.84
C LEU A 249 -11.91 7.77 2.07
N THR A 250 -13.00 7.21 2.58
CA THR A 250 -14.16 7.99 3.07
C THR A 250 -13.96 8.36 4.53
N GLU A 251 -14.69 9.37 5.02
CA GLU A 251 -14.63 9.80 6.44
C GLU A 251 -14.96 8.66 7.43
N GLU A 252 -15.88 7.77 7.05
CA GLU A 252 -16.33 6.63 7.86
C GLU A 252 -15.24 5.57 8.05
N GLY A 253 -14.30 5.44 7.09
CA GLY A 253 -13.25 4.41 7.14
C GLY A 253 -11.97 4.82 7.84
N TRP A 254 -11.87 6.04 8.37
CA TRP A 254 -10.57 6.55 8.85
C TRP A 254 -9.95 5.69 9.94
N ASP A 255 -10.76 5.31 10.94
CA ASP A 255 -10.27 4.59 12.12
C ASP A 255 -10.02 3.11 11.82
N SER A 256 -10.72 2.55 10.83
CA SER A 256 -10.52 1.17 10.35
C SER A 256 -9.44 1.07 9.27
N ALA A 257 -9.02 2.18 8.65
CA ALA A 257 -8.01 2.21 7.58
C ALA A 257 -6.55 2.17 8.06
N MET A 258 -6.27 1.96 9.36
CA MET A 258 -4.91 1.90 9.91
C MET A 258 -3.90 1.12 9.04
N PRO A 259 -4.21 -0.10 8.55
CA PRO A 259 -3.27 -0.85 7.71
C PRO A 259 -2.99 -0.19 6.35
N LEU A 260 -3.96 0.56 5.82
CA LEU A 260 -3.80 1.32 4.57
C LEU A 260 -2.88 2.50 4.81
N TRP A 261 -3.07 3.24 5.91
CA TRP A 261 -2.19 4.34 6.33
C TRP A 261 -0.75 3.88 6.49
N GLU A 262 -0.56 2.74 7.16
CA GLU A 262 0.78 2.17 7.33
C GLU A 262 1.45 1.84 6.00
N HIS A 263 0.72 1.47 4.94
CA HIS A 263 1.34 1.04 3.68
C HIS A 263 1.36 2.14 2.62
N ALA A 264 0.68 3.26 2.87
CA ALA A 264 0.68 4.42 2.02
C ALA A 264 2.10 4.96 1.83
N ASN A 265 2.48 5.16 0.58
CA ASN A 265 3.69 5.90 0.21
C ASN A 265 3.33 7.35 -0.14
N GLN A 266 2.05 7.61 -0.43
CA GLN A 266 1.56 8.93 -0.84
C GLN A 266 0.14 9.14 -0.34
N VAL A 267 -0.16 10.37 0.07
CA VAL A 267 -1.49 10.80 0.47
C VAL A 267 -1.86 12.07 -0.30
N LEU A 268 -2.96 12.02 -1.04
CA LEU A 268 -3.55 13.14 -1.75
C LEU A 268 -4.73 13.67 -0.94
N VAL A 269 -4.61 14.88 -0.40
CA VAL A 269 -5.68 15.60 0.31
C VAL A 269 -6.42 16.47 -0.68
N VAL A 270 -7.66 16.10 -1.02
CA VAL A 270 -8.48 16.79 -2.00
C VAL A 270 -9.47 17.71 -1.28
N THR A 271 -9.54 18.97 -1.71
CA THR A 271 -10.44 19.98 -1.13
C THR A 271 -11.05 20.86 -2.21
N ALA A 272 -12.22 21.44 -1.94
CA ALA A 272 -12.76 22.53 -2.75
C ALA A 272 -12.28 23.90 -2.23
N PRO A 273 -12.16 24.96 -3.07
CA PRO A 273 -11.89 26.31 -2.58
C PRO A 273 -13.09 26.80 -1.76
N SER A 274 -12.92 26.88 -0.44
CA SER A 274 -13.92 27.37 0.49
C SER A 274 -13.23 28.07 1.66
N SER A 275 -13.95 28.94 2.37
CA SER A 275 -13.45 29.60 3.58
C SER A 275 -12.96 28.61 4.64
N ASP A 276 -13.57 27.42 4.67
CA ASP A 276 -13.33 26.40 5.69
C ASP A 276 -12.22 25.42 5.27
N ALA A 277 -11.80 25.47 4.00
CA ALA A 277 -10.78 24.57 3.45
C ALA A 277 -9.44 24.63 4.19
N PRO A 278 -8.86 25.80 4.56
CA PRO A 278 -7.60 25.83 5.29
C PRO A 278 -7.69 25.06 6.62
N ALA A 279 -8.72 25.35 7.42
CA ALA A 279 -8.91 24.71 8.70
C ALA A 279 -9.21 23.20 8.57
N ALA A 280 -9.92 22.80 7.51
CA ALA A 280 -10.20 21.40 7.23
C ALA A 280 -8.93 20.63 6.80
N VAL A 281 -8.11 21.22 5.94
CA VAL A 281 -6.82 20.66 5.52
C VAL A 281 -5.88 20.51 6.72
N ASP A 282 -5.74 21.53 7.56
CA ASP A 282 -4.87 21.48 8.75
C ASP A 282 -5.29 20.37 9.72
N ARG A 283 -6.60 20.24 10.00
CA ARG A 283 -7.12 19.14 10.85
C ARG A 283 -6.80 17.77 10.26
N LEU A 284 -6.97 17.62 8.94
CA LEU A 284 -6.72 16.36 8.25
C LEU A 284 -5.23 16.02 8.26
N TYR A 285 -4.40 17.02 8.02
CA TYR A 285 -2.94 16.91 7.99
C TYR A 285 -2.39 16.46 9.35
N GLU A 286 -2.86 17.06 10.45
CA GLU A 286 -2.53 16.63 11.81
C GLU A 286 -3.01 15.19 12.10
N ARG A 287 -4.16 14.79 11.57
CA ARG A 287 -4.65 13.41 11.72
C ARG A 287 -3.79 12.41 10.93
N ILE A 288 -3.40 12.75 9.70
CA ILE A 288 -2.53 11.92 8.84
C ILE A 288 -1.17 11.72 9.49
N ARG A 289 -0.55 12.79 10.01
CA ARG A 289 0.78 12.74 10.66
C ARG A 289 0.83 11.82 11.89
N ARG A 290 -0.29 11.55 12.55
CA ARG A 290 -0.37 10.58 13.67
C ARG A 290 -0.28 9.12 13.21
N HIS A 291 -0.62 8.85 11.95
CA HIS A 291 -0.75 7.50 11.40
C HIS A 291 0.33 7.19 10.36
N VAL A 292 0.91 8.23 9.76
CA VAL A 292 1.88 8.11 8.67
C VAL A 292 3.14 8.87 9.04
N SER A 293 4.26 8.16 9.12
CA SER A 293 5.57 8.76 9.38
C SER A 293 5.95 9.71 8.23
N PRO A 294 6.40 10.96 8.48
CA PRO A 294 6.71 11.94 7.44
C PRO A 294 7.77 11.49 6.44
N ASP A 295 8.66 10.61 6.88
CA ASP A 295 9.73 9.97 6.13
C ASP A 295 9.25 8.77 5.29
N ARG A 296 7.99 8.35 5.43
CA ARG A 296 7.41 7.18 4.76
C ARG A 296 6.42 7.55 3.66
N ALA A 297 5.66 8.64 3.83
CA ALA A 297 4.74 9.10 2.80
C ALA A 297 4.76 10.61 2.57
N GLY A 298 4.76 11.01 1.30
CA GLY A 298 4.50 12.39 0.90
C GLY A 298 3.01 12.71 1.00
N VAL A 299 2.67 13.85 1.62
CA VAL A 299 1.30 14.36 1.69
C VAL A 299 1.19 15.57 0.77
N PHE A 300 0.24 15.55 -0.16
CA PHE A 300 0.04 16.61 -1.15
C PHE A 300 -1.39 17.15 -1.08
N VAL A 301 -1.55 18.46 -1.13
CA VAL A 301 -2.86 19.13 -1.12
C VAL A 301 -3.29 19.50 -2.53
N VAL A 302 -4.42 18.95 -2.96
CA VAL A 302 -5.03 19.17 -4.28
C VAL A 302 -6.32 19.98 -4.10
N VAL A 303 -6.33 21.20 -4.64
CA VAL A 303 -7.52 22.05 -4.66
C VAL A 303 -8.30 21.77 -5.94
N ASN A 304 -9.46 21.14 -5.84
CA ASN A 304 -10.34 20.91 -6.97
C ASN A 304 -11.41 22.00 -7.05
N ARG A 305 -11.60 22.60 -8.23
CA ARG A 305 -12.65 23.61 -8.49
C ARG A 305 -13.84 22.97 -9.22
N PRO A 306 -14.85 22.45 -8.49
CA PRO A 306 -16.01 21.83 -9.13
C PRO A 306 -17.01 22.82 -9.75
N ARG A 307 -16.83 24.13 -9.50
CA ARG A 307 -17.72 25.21 -9.97
C ARG A 307 -16.89 26.40 -10.45
N PRO A 308 -17.42 27.22 -11.37
CA PRO A 308 -16.77 28.44 -11.78
C PRO A 308 -16.80 29.40 -10.58
N SER A 309 -15.65 29.56 -9.93
CA SER A 309 -15.48 30.41 -8.76
C SER A 309 -14.31 31.35 -9.01
N THR A 310 -14.49 32.62 -8.64
CA THR A 310 -13.45 33.66 -8.65
C THR A 310 -12.62 33.69 -7.37
N ALA A 311 -12.96 32.86 -6.36
CA ALA A 311 -12.21 32.82 -5.11
C ALA A 311 -10.85 32.12 -5.30
N GLU A 312 -9.77 32.86 -5.08
CA GLU A 312 -8.45 32.26 -4.89
C GLU A 312 -8.47 31.37 -3.64
N ALA A 313 -7.69 30.29 -3.65
CA ALA A 313 -7.69 29.34 -2.55
C ALA A 313 -7.33 30.04 -1.22
N GLY A 314 -6.45 31.05 -1.24
CA GLY A 314 -6.11 31.83 -0.04
C GLY A 314 -5.31 31.05 1.01
N PHE A 315 -4.84 29.85 0.69
CA PHE A 315 -3.95 29.00 1.51
C PHE A 315 -2.95 28.23 0.64
N SER A 316 -1.92 27.66 1.26
CA SER A 316 -0.89 26.88 0.57
C SER A 316 -1.44 25.55 0.06
N TYR A 317 -1.24 25.27 -1.22
CA TYR A 317 -1.59 23.99 -1.84
C TYR A 317 -0.51 23.53 -2.81
N ASP A 318 -0.48 22.24 -3.11
CA ASP A 318 0.50 21.65 -4.03
C ASP A 318 0.03 21.69 -5.48
N PHE A 319 -1.28 21.48 -5.69
CA PHE A 319 -1.89 21.40 -7.01
C PHE A 319 -3.27 22.04 -7.03
N MET A 320 -3.67 22.56 -8.20
CA MET A 320 -4.99 23.12 -8.43
C MET A 320 -5.61 22.55 -9.70
N VAL A 321 -6.80 21.97 -9.57
CA VAL A 321 -7.64 21.58 -10.70
C VAL A 321 -8.50 22.79 -11.06
N PRO A 322 -8.35 23.38 -12.26
CA PRO A 322 -9.22 24.46 -12.68
C PRO A 322 -10.66 23.96 -12.82
N TYR A 323 -11.62 24.87 -12.80
CA TYR A 323 -12.98 24.53 -13.16
C TYR A 323 -13.03 24.22 -14.65
N LEU A 324 -13.65 23.10 -14.98
CA LEU A 324 -13.70 22.58 -16.34
C LEU A 324 -15.17 22.26 -16.66
N ASP A 325 -15.78 23.05 -17.54
CA ASP A 325 -17.18 22.88 -17.95
C ASP A 325 -17.50 21.48 -18.48
N ALA A 326 -16.48 20.81 -19.06
CA ALA A 326 -16.57 19.45 -19.59
C ALA A 326 -16.43 18.35 -18.52
N LEU A 327 -16.11 18.70 -17.27
CA LEU A 327 -16.00 17.77 -16.15
C LEU A 327 -17.16 18.04 -15.19
N PRO A 328 -18.36 17.46 -15.43
CA PRO A 328 -19.35 17.43 -14.38
C PRO A 328 -18.73 16.74 -13.14
N PRO A 329 -19.13 17.12 -11.91
CA PRO A 329 -18.79 16.33 -10.72
C PRO A 329 -19.16 14.88 -11.04
N LEU A 330 -18.25 13.92 -10.82
CA LEU A 330 -18.47 12.50 -11.07
C LEU A 330 -19.84 12.06 -10.54
N THR A 331 -20.84 12.18 -11.39
CA THR A 331 -22.19 11.73 -11.09
C THR A 331 -22.76 11.04 -12.32
N ARG A 332 -22.17 11.21 -13.52
CA ARG A 332 -22.57 10.53 -14.77
C ARG A 332 -21.46 10.44 -15.82
N SER A 333 -20.21 10.12 -15.46
CA SER A 333 -19.23 9.63 -16.46
C SER A 333 -19.22 8.10 -16.50
N GLY A 334 -20.41 7.50 -16.43
CA GLY A 334 -20.61 6.12 -16.82
C GLY A 334 -20.86 6.08 -18.32
N VAL A 335 -19.81 5.97 -19.13
CA VAL A 335 -19.82 5.19 -20.37
C VAL A 335 -18.39 4.69 -20.57
N GLU A 336 -18.22 3.38 -20.70
CA GLU A 336 -16.99 2.76 -21.18
C GLU A 336 -16.41 3.56 -22.37
N GLY A 337 -15.15 3.99 -22.26
CA GLY A 337 -14.42 4.54 -23.41
C GLY A 337 -14.42 6.06 -23.58
N VAL A 338 -14.96 6.86 -22.64
CA VAL A 338 -14.73 8.32 -22.66
C VAL A 338 -13.33 8.61 -22.09
N PRO A 339 -12.39 9.16 -22.89
CA PRO A 339 -11.07 9.52 -22.38
C PRO A 339 -11.16 10.63 -21.33
N LEU A 340 -10.27 10.59 -20.33
CA LEU A 340 -10.08 11.71 -19.40
C LEU A 340 -9.92 13.02 -20.19
N ALA A 341 -10.61 14.07 -19.75
CA ALA A 341 -10.40 15.40 -20.31
C ALA A 341 -8.91 15.78 -20.22
N GLU A 342 -8.33 16.31 -21.30
CA GLU A 342 -6.88 16.58 -21.38
C GLU A 342 -6.33 17.39 -20.18
N PRO A 343 -7.01 18.43 -19.65
CA PRO A 343 -6.49 19.15 -18.48
C PRO A 343 -6.40 18.29 -17.20
N LEU A 344 -7.31 17.32 -17.03
CA LEU A 344 -7.26 16.38 -15.90
C LEU A 344 -6.15 15.35 -16.09
N LYS A 345 -5.90 14.95 -17.34
CA LYS A 345 -4.79 14.08 -17.71
C LYS A 345 -3.43 14.79 -17.50
N GLU A 346 -3.30 16.05 -17.91
CA GLU A 346 -2.12 16.87 -17.65
C GLU A 346 -1.87 17.06 -16.16
N LEU A 347 -2.92 17.36 -15.37
CA LEU A 347 -2.80 17.44 -13.92
C LEU A 347 -2.37 16.10 -13.32
N ALA A 348 -3.02 15.00 -13.70
CA ALA A 348 -2.68 13.68 -13.21
C ALA A 348 -1.25 13.27 -13.64
N GLN A 349 -0.78 13.78 -14.78
CA GLN A 349 0.62 13.66 -15.20
C GLN A 349 1.55 14.47 -14.31
N GLN A 350 1.25 15.74 -14.03
CA GLN A 350 2.05 16.56 -13.10
C GLN A 350 2.08 15.98 -11.69
N LEU A 351 0.93 15.46 -11.21
CA LEU A 351 0.82 14.70 -9.99
C LEU A 351 1.73 13.48 -10.08
N PHE A 352 1.61 12.66 -11.12
CA PHE A 352 2.46 11.49 -11.33
C PHE A 352 3.94 11.86 -11.32
N ASP A 353 4.39 12.87 -12.06
CA ASP A 353 5.79 13.26 -12.15
C ASP A 353 6.33 13.71 -10.78
N ARG A 354 5.54 14.46 -10.00
CA ARG A 354 5.93 14.88 -8.66
C ARG A 354 5.90 13.73 -7.65
N LEU A 355 4.92 12.83 -7.79
CA LEU A 355 4.78 11.62 -7.00
C LEU A 355 5.85 10.58 -7.37
N ASP A 356 6.37 10.58 -8.59
CA ASP A 356 7.42 9.67 -9.04
C ASP A 356 8.79 10.02 -8.46
N ARG A 357 8.92 11.22 -7.84
CA ARG A 357 10.10 11.68 -7.10
C ARG A 357 10.31 10.93 -5.79
N THR A 358 10.38 9.62 -5.91
CA THR A 358 10.56 8.62 -4.85
C THR A 358 12.02 8.37 -4.54
N HIS A 359 12.93 8.81 -5.42
CA HIS A 359 14.34 8.68 -5.19
C HIS A 359 14.85 9.87 -4.41
N GLN A 360 15.85 9.61 -3.59
CA GLN A 360 16.50 10.64 -2.82
C GLN A 360 18.00 10.53 -3.06
N VAL A 361 18.60 11.67 -3.41
CA VAL A 361 20.04 11.81 -3.55
C VAL A 361 20.51 12.85 -2.53
N SER A 362 21.57 12.55 -1.80
CA SER A 362 22.13 13.47 -0.82
C SER A 362 23.67 13.48 -0.88
N VAL A 363 24.23 14.67 -1.07
CA VAL A 363 25.68 14.91 -1.10
C VAL A 363 26.08 15.49 0.24
N TYR A 364 27.06 14.87 0.89
CA TYR A 364 27.58 15.32 2.19
C TYR A 364 28.81 16.19 1.95
N ILE A 365 28.74 17.44 2.40
CA ILE A 365 29.78 18.44 2.22
C ILE A 365 30.40 18.70 3.60
N PRO A 366 31.67 18.35 3.82
CA PRO A 366 32.34 18.59 5.08
C PRO A 366 32.49 20.07 5.40
N THR A 367 32.73 20.40 6.67
CA THR A 367 33.15 21.74 7.09
C THR A 367 34.66 21.83 7.28
N THR A 368 35.38 20.84 6.75
CA THR A 368 36.84 20.76 6.75
C THR A 368 37.42 20.77 5.32
N LEU A 369 38.65 21.27 5.22
CA LEU A 369 39.54 21.14 4.06
C LEU A 369 40.74 20.27 4.46
N GLN A 370 41.34 19.61 3.46
CA GLN A 370 42.54 18.78 3.67
C GLN A 370 42.32 17.76 4.81
N THR A 371 41.19 17.07 4.77
CA THR A 371 40.75 16.03 5.73
C THR A 371 40.24 16.50 7.09
N ASP A 372 40.83 17.51 7.74
CA ASP A 372 40.43 17.89 9.11
C ASP A 372 40.54 19.38 9.46
N GLN A 373 41.00 20.23 8.55
CA GLN A 373 41.20 21.66 8.84
C GLN A 373 39.88 22.43 8.70
N PRO A 374 39.32 23.03 9.76
CA PRO A 374 38.04 23.73 9.68
C PRO A 374 38.05 24.86 8.64
N ALA A 375 37.00 24.94 7.83
CA ALA A 375 36.87 25.91 6.75
C ALA A 375 35.41 26.29 6.50
N ASP A 376 35.19 27.47 5.92
CA ASP A 376 33.87 27.86 5.43
C ASP A 376 33.60 27.19 4.07
N THR A 377 32.73 26.19 4.07
CA THR A 377 32.33 25.46 2.86
C THR A 377 31.00 25.92 2.27
N SER A 378 30.46 27.06 2.71
CA SER A 378 29.15 27.58 2.26
C SER A 378 29.05 27.77 0.75
N ALA A 379 30.15 28.13 0.09
CA ALA A 379 30.19 28.25 -1.37
C ALA A 379 29.95 26.90 -2.08
N TYR A 380 30.48 25.80 -1.54
CA TYR A 380 30.26 24.45 -2.06
C TYR A 380 28.83 23.98 -1.80
N VAL A 381 28.25 24.34 -0.66
CA VAL A 381 26.84 24.09 -0.35
C VAL A 381 25.93 24.76 -1.38
N GLN A 382 26.14 26.05 -1.66
CA GLN A 382 25.34 26.75 -2.67
C GLN A 382 25.53 26.19 -4.08
N ARG A 383 26.78 25.93 -4.48
CA ARG A 383 27.05 25.31 -5.78
C ARG A 383 26.38 23.95 -5.92
N THR A 384 26.27 23.19 -4.83
CA THR A 384 25.61 21.87 -4.83
C THR A 384 24.09 22.01 -4.88
N LEU A 385 23.53 23.00 -4.17
CA LEU A 385 22.10 23.35 -4.25
C LEU A 385 21.71 23.71 -5.69
N ASP A 386 22.49 24.56 -6.36
CA ASP A 386 22.25 24.93 -7.76
C ASP A 386 22.42 23.73 -8.70
N PHE A 387 23.49 22.94 -8.52
CA PHE A 387 23.79 21.77 -9.36
C PHE A 387 22.66 20.73 -9.32
N LEU A 388 22.17 20.40 -8.11
CA LEU A 388 21.07 19.46 -7.92
C LEU A 388 19.73 20.10 -8.31
N GLY A 389 19.53 21.37 -8.00
CA GLY A 389 18.29 22.10 -8.33
C GLY A 389 18.03 22.18 -9.83
N GLN A 390 19.06 22.39 -10.64
CA GLN A 390 18.95 22.43 -12.11
C GLN A 390 18.60 21.08 -12.74
N ARG A 391 19.03 19.97 -12.13
CA ARG A 391 18.82 18.60 -12.67
C ARG A 391 17.55 17.96 -12.15
N PHE A 392 17.24 18.19 -10.89
CA PHE A 392 16.18 17.52 -10.17
C PHE A 392 15.09 18.49 -9.73
N GLY A 393 15.04 19.72 -10.27
CA GLY A 393 13.96 20.68 -10.03
C GLY A 393 13.91 21.32 -8.63
N GLY A 394 14.82 20.96 -7.72
CA GLY A 394 14.95 21.58 -6.40
C GLY A 394 15.93 20.85 -5.48
N ALA A 395 16.48 21.56 -4.49
CA ALA A 395 17.35 20.97 -3.48
C ALA A 395 17.23 21.74 -2.16
N THR A 396 17.54 21.08 -1.05
CA THR A 396 17.56 21.68 0.30
C THR A 396 18.85 21.30 1.00
N SER A 397 19.28 22.11 1.97
CA SER A 397 20.46 21.81 2.80
C SER A 397 20.10 21.81 4.28
N MET A 398 20.79 20.98 5.04
CA MET A 398 20.71 20.95 6.51
C MET A 398 22.09 20.64 7.09
N SER A 399 22.35 21.03 8.34
CA SER A 399 23.56 20.62 9.05
C SER A 399 23.35 19.29 9.77
N ALA A 400 24.40 18.47 9.81
CA ALA A 400 24.47 17.20 10.51
C ALA A 400 25.87 17.03 11.12
N ARG A 401 26.05 16.00 11.95
CA ARG A 401 27.38 15.57 12.44
C ARG A 401 27.75 14.24 11.84
N GLY A 402 28.96 14.17 11.29
CA GLY A 402 29.54 12.95 10.77
C GLY A 402 30.71 12.47 11.61
N VAL A 403 30.93 11.16 11.60
CA VAL A 403 32.14 10.53 12.13
C VAL A 403 32.62 9.51 11.12
N TRP A 404 33.89 9.59 10.73
CA TRP A 404 34.51 8.61 9.83
C TRP A 404 35.96 8.37 10.19
N ARG A 405 36.55 7.38 9.54
CA ARG A 405 37.94 6.97 9.77
C ARG A 405 38.78 7.32 8.55
N SER A 406 39.64 8.32 8.71
CA SER A 406 40.73 8.63 7.78
C SER A 406 41.85 7.59 7.90
N HIS A 407 42.50 7.30 6.78
CA HIS A 407 43.70 6.47 6.73
C HIS A 407 44.94 7.19 7.28
N GLN A 408 44.99 8.52 7.17
CA GLN A 408 46.12 9.34 7.63
C GLN A 408 45.95 9.82 9.08
N VAL A 409 44.76 10.28 9.45
CA VAL A 409 44.55 11.02 10.72
C VAL A 409 43.71 10.25 11.76
N GLY A 410 43.17 9.09 11.38
CA GLY A 410 42.34 8.27 12.28
C GLY A 410 40.89 8.74 12.33
N LEU A 411 40.24 8.71 13.49
CA LEU A 411 38.81 9.01 13.60
C LEU A 411 38.56 10.53 13.58
N VAL A 412 37.92 11.01 12.51
CA VAL A 412 37.54 12.41 12.32
C VAL A 412 36.09 12.59 12.73
N ARG A 413 35.81 13.65 13.50
CA ARG A 413 34.45 14.08 13.88
C ARG A 413 34.29 15.51 13.39
N GLU A 414 33.28 15.76 12.58
CA GLU A 414 33.01 17.10 12.09
C GLU A 414 31.54 17.33 11.80
N ASP A 415 31.19 18.62 11.73
CA ASP A 415 29.90 19.05 11.21
C ASP A 415 29.94 18.96 9.67
N VAL A 416 28.85 18.48 9.08
CA VAL A 416 28.71 18.33 7.63
C VAL A 416 27.39 18.94 7.18
N TYR A 417 27.37 19.49 5.98
CA TYR A 417 26.14 19.90 5.33
C TYR A 417 25.62 18.76 4.44
N VAL A 418 24.36 18.39 4.64
CA VAL A 418 23.67 17.41 3.79
C VAL A 418 22.84 18.20 2.78
N VAL A 419 23.26 18.20 1.52
CA VAL A 419 22.49 18.78 0.42
C VAL A 419 21.68 17.69 -0.26
N ARG A 420 20.36 17.78 -0.21
CA ARG A 420 19.41 16.76 -0.62
C ARG A 420 18.52 17.23 -1.76
N THR A 421 18.22 16.31 -2.67
CA THR A 421 17.17 16.46 -3.67
C THR A 421 16.32 15.19 -3.81
N TYR A 422 15.13 15.35 -4.41
CA TYR A 422 14.20 14.27 -4.71
C TYR A 422 14.01 14.15 -6.23
N ALA A 423 14.14 12.92 -6.74
CA ALA A 423 14.30 12.65 -8.16
C ALA A 423 13.35 11.56 -8.66
N THR A 424 12.86 11.70 -9.89
CA THR A 424 12.11 10.64 -10.58
C THR A 424 13.04 9.49 -10.98
N GLN A 425 12.50 8.33 -11.35
CA GLN A 425 13.35 7.26 -11.90
C GLN A 425 14.05 7.70 -13.20
N ALA A 426 13.38 8.51 -14.02
CA ALA A 426 13.95 9.05 -15.24
C ALA A 426 15.13 9.98 -14.95
N ASP A 427 14.97 10.92 -14.01
CA ASP A 427 16.03 11.82 -13.58
C ASP A 427 17.24 11.02 -13.05
N MET A 428 17.00 9.95 -12.28
CA MET A 428 18.05 9.07 -11.78
C MET A 428 18.82 8.39 -12.91
N ASN A 429 18.10 7.86 -13.91
CA ASN A 429 18.74 7.22 -15.06
C ASN A 429 19.56 8.21 -15.90
N GLU A 430 19.14 9.47 -15.96
CA GLU A 430 19.78 10.50 -16.79
C GLU A 430 20.95 11.21 -16.07
N HIS A 431 20.83 11.46 -14.76
CA HIS A 431 21.70 12.39 -14.06
C HIS A 431 22.54 11.76 -12.94
N LEU A 432 22.29 10.52 -12.51
CA LEU A 432 23.02 9.93 -11.38
C LEU A 432 24.54 9.90 -11.60
N ASP A 433 25.00 9.51 -12.79
CA ASP A 433 26.43 9.47 -13.11
C ASP A 433 27.07 10.86 -13.03
N GLN A 434 26.33 11.91 -13.37
CA GLN A 434 26.78 13.29 -13.25
C GLN A 434 26.93 13.70 -11.78
N VAL A 435 26.02 13.25 -10.89
CA VAL A 435 26.12 13.51 -9.45
C VAL A 435 27.35 12.80 -8.86
N VAL A 436 27.62 11.57 -9.28
CA VAL A 436 28.80 10.81 -8.86
C VAL A 436 30.07 11.57 -9.24
N GLU A 437 30.17 12.02 -10.49
CA GLU A 437 31.36 12.75 -10.97
C GLU A 437 31.50 14.13 -10.32
N TYR A 438 30.39 14.84 -10.10
CA TYR A 438 30.37 16.08 -9.34
C TYR A 438 30.89 15.89 -7.90
N THR A 439 30.48 14.80 -7.25
CA THR A 439 30.94 14.46 -5.89
C THR A 439 32.43 14.14 -5.87
N ARG A 440 32.97 13.47 -6.91
CA ARG A 440 34.43 13.27 -7.06
C ARG A 440 35.19 14.59 -7.24
N THR A 441 34.61 15.53 -7.97
CA THR A 441 35.20 16.86 -8.17
C THR A 441 35.25 17.63 -6.85
N LEU A 442 34.15 17.64 -6.09
CA LEU A 442 34.11 18.23 -4.75
C LEU A 442 35.15 17.61 -3.81
N LYS A 443 35.25 16.27 -3.81
CA LYS A 443 36.26 15.54 -3.03
C LYS A 443 37.68 16.04 -3.33
N ALA A 444 38.04 16.19 -4.60
CA ALA A 444 39.35 16.65 -5.02
C ALA A 444 39.59 18.12 -4.62
N GLU A 445 38.61 19.00 -4.83
CA GLU A 445 38.69 20.42 -4.48
C GLU A 445 38.81 20.65 -2.96
N LEU A 446 38.09 19.85 -2.16
CA LEU A 446 38.12 19.93 -0.69
C LEU A 446 39.31 19.17 -0.09
N GLY A 447 40.06 18.41 -0.89
CA GLY A 447 41.20 17.62 -0.43
C GLY A 447 40.82 16.49 0.53
N GLN A 448 39.69 15.82 0.27
CA GLN A 448 39.13 14.79 1.14
C GLN A 448 39.52 13.38 0.66
N GLU A 449 39.84 12.47 1.59
CA GLU A 449 40.13 11.06 1.26
C GLU A 449 38.88 10.33 0.74
N ALA A 450 37.71 10.71 1.23
CA ALA A 450 36.41 10.21 0.78
C ALA A 450 35.32 11.26 1.00
N MET A 451 34.28 11.24 0.17
CA MET A 451 33.04 11.96 0.44
C MET A 451 31.84 11.02 0.45
N ALA A 452 30.88 11.29 1.33
CA ALA A 452 29.65 10.50 1.37
C ALA A 452 28.63 11.00 0.34
N LEU A 453 28.09 10.05 -0.42
CA LEU A 453 26.94 10.20 -1.31
C LEU A 453 25.88 9.18 -0.88
N GLU A 454 24.67 9.62 -0.59
CA GLU A 454 23.55 8.75 -0.28
C GLU A 454 22.57 8.70 -1.45
N VAL A 455 22.21 7.49 -1.87
CA VAL A 455 21.16 7.23 -2.87
C VAL A 455 20.17 6.25 -2.28
N ASP A 456 18.89 6.63 -2.19
CA ASP A 456 17.82 5.80 -1.63
C ASP A 456 18.17 5.16 -0.28
N ARG A 457 18.71 5.97 0.64
CA ARG A 457 19.16 5.58 1.99
C ARG A 457 20.35 4.61 2.03
N LYS A 458 21.00 4.37 0.90
CA LYS A 458 22.28 3.65 0.83
C LYS A 458 23.40 4.65 0.72
N LEU A 459 24.23 4.71 1.75
CA LEU A 459 25.41 5.57 1.78
C LEU A 459 26.57 4.88 1.07
N VAL A 460 27.17 5.61 0.13
CA VAL A 460 28.33 5.22 -0.66
C VAL A 460 29.44 6.24 -0.39
N LEU A 461 30.67 5.75 -0.20
CA LEU A 461 31.84 6.61 -0.09
C LEU A 461 32.50 6.71 -1.47
N ILE A 462 32.59 7.93 -1.98
CA ILE A 462 33.18 8.30 -3.26
C ILE A 462 34.65 8.67 -3.07
#